data_AF-A0A7S4KDR8-F1
#
_entry.id   AF-A0A7S4KDR8-F1
#
_cell.length_a   1.000
_cell.length_b   1.000
_cell.length_c   1.000
_cell.angle_alpha   90.00
_cell.angle_beta   90.00
_cell.angle_gamma   90.00
#
_symmetry.space_group_name_H-M   'P 1'
#
loop_
_entity.id
_entity.type
_entity.pdbx_description
1 polymer ?
#
loop_
_entity_poly.entity_id
_entity_poly.type
_entity_poly.pdbx_seq_one_letter_code
_entity_poly.pdbx_strand_id
1 'polypeptide(L)'
;MTRSIWGCGRDISPPVMLRLLSLCCSGCLSITSEGGFILSFISHPHSPIYRNRALLAPRPKFRAVIRRNTLKMSEEVTFASKLMDLLGGKYSPAMRRSVQTVVLYEANRCLKDRYSSLRPFQRKIALYDTASDIINTLGFIPPYHRIEIMFRTASGKVPLSPDLAWRRMKLIDREVQKTIIPKIRPFLDSEKSHKECCDDFIQSQYETVSGSKGKKHPVVWEYSHLNIFLAYRMFYTGEDVDPDLPSARDPNPNRVVPNKKPAVYPPDPTMGSGRGGSDYDSDGSDHLRAYADGITGGGSGKKRGRKGKKGELDADGRRAMLKEVRDHLEILREFDGVIPADELNKRKRELFMSLPPAPTGKGKKKGAGSSSVAVAPPEDAGAEEDAAGEEIESPPPKKTKTDEEMKTDEEMAAEIDAELQNEAV
;
A
#
# COMPACT_ATOMS: atom_id res chain seq x y z
N MET A 1 -41.06 52.44 18.00
CA MET A 1 -41.83 52.65 16.76
C MET A 1 -40.81 53.15 15.74
N THR A 2 -40.42 52.50 14.65
CA THR A 2 -41.14 51.68 13.66
C THR A 2 -40.13 50.72 12.97
N ARG A 3 -40.64 49.58 12.51
CA ARG A 3 -39.96 48.50 11.75
C ARG A 3 -39.67 48.94 10.30
N SER A 4 -38.66 48.34 9.66
CA SER A 4 -38.81 47.40 8.51
C SER A 4 -37.45 47.09 7.84
N ILE A 5 -37.01 45.82 7.85
CA ILE A 5 -37.07 44.83 6.74
C ILE A 5 -36.07 45.15 5.62
N TRP A 6 -34.97 44.39 5.54
CA TRP A 6 -34.43 43.81 4.30
C TRP A 6 -33.79 42.47 4.64
N GLY A 7 -34.41 41.39 4.18
CA GLY A 7 -33.85 40.05 4.16
C GLY A 7 -33.29 39.71 2.78
N CYS A 8 -32.34 38.79 2.75
CA CYS A 8 -32.21 37.71 1.75
C CYS A 8 -30.92 36.95 2.07
N GLY A 9 -31.05 35.93 2.92
CA GLY A 9 -30.08 34.84 2.99
C GLY A 9 -30.22 33.98 1.74
N ARG A 10 -29.12 33.73 1.03
CA ARG A 10 -29.01 32.65 0.06
C ARG A 10 -28.10 31.59 0.66
N ASP A 11 -28.75 30.54 1.16
CA ASP A 11 -28.17 29.22 1.30
C ASP A 11 -27.85 28.68 -0.11
N ILE A 12 -26.57 28.37 -0.34
CA ILE A 12 -26.15 27.59 -1.51
C ILE A 12 -25.57 26.29 -0.97
N SER A 13 -26.45 25.29 -0.87
CA SER A 13 -26.07 23.88 -0.79
C SER A 13 -25.39 23.45 -2.09
N PRO A 14 -24.25 22.75 -2.06
CA PRO A 14 -23.72 22.11 -3.26
C PRO A 14 -24.46 20.78 -3.53
N PRO A 15 -24.80 20.47 -4.80
CA PRO A 15 -25.43 19.21 -5.15
C PRO A 15 -24.40 18.06 -5.18
N VAL A 16 -24.79 16.96 -4.54
CA VAL A 16 -24.21 15.63 -4.68
C VAL A 16 -24.42 15.17 -6.13
N MET A 17 -23.36 15.17 -6.93
CA MET A 17 -23.34 14.57 -8.26
C MET A 17 -22.60 13.23 -8.20
N LEU A 18 -23.40 12.18 -8.02
CA LEU A 18 -23.09 10.82 -8.45
C LEU A 18 -22.89 10.82 -9.97
N ARG A 19 -21.68 10.51 -10.44
CA ARG A 19 -21.45 10.13 -11.84
C ARG A 19 -20.96 8.69 -11.91
N LEU A 20 -21.91 7.83 -12.27
CA LEU A 20 -21.72 6.57 -12.97
C LEU A 20 -20.94 6.81 -14.27
N LEU A 21 -19.85 6.07 -14.48
CA LEU A 21 -19.27 5.87 -15.80
C LEU A 21 -19.44 4.41 -16.17
N SER A 22 -20.49 4.17 -16.96
CA SER A 22 -20.67 3.01 -17.81
C SER A 22 -19.79 3.19 -19.06
N LEU A 23 -18.82 2.29 -19.23
CA LEU A 23 -18.05 2.11 -20.46
C LEU A 23 -18.47 0.74 -21.00
N CYS A 24 -19.40 0.73 -21.96
CA CYS A 24 -19.66 -0.43 -22.80
C CYS A 24 -19.31 -0.11 -24.24
N CYS A 25 -18.52 -1.01 -24.80
CA CYS A 25 -17.95 -1.06 -26.13
C CYS A 25 -18.99 -0.90 -27.25
N SER A 26 -18.72 -0.02 -28.22
CA SER A 26 -19.19 -0.21 -29.58
C SER A 26 -18.07 -0.86 -30.39
N GLY A 27 -18.16 -2.18 -30.53
CA GLY A 27 -17.39 -2.93 -31.52
C GLY A 27 -18.08 -2.84 -32.88
N CYS A 28 -17.42 -2.20 -33.83
CA CYS A 28 -17.76 -2.33 -35.25
C CYS A 28 -17.11 -3.62 -35.77
N LEU A 29 -17.90 -4.70 -35.88
CA LEU A 29 -17.61 -5.81 -36.78
C LEU A 29 -18.38 -5.56 -38.07
N SER A 30 -17.66 -5.26 -39.16
CA SER A 30 -18.20 -5.32 -40.51
C SER A 30 -17.97 -6.74 -41.04
N ILE A 31 -19.07 -7.49 -41.16
CA ILE A 31 -19.11 -8.76 -41.89
C ILE A 31 -19.34 -8.40 -43.36
N THR A 32 -18.35 -8.67 -44.21
CA THR A 32 -18.56 -8.72 -45.66
C THR A 32 -18.65 -10.18 -46.09
N SER A 33 -19.75 -10.47 -46.78
CA SER A 33 -20.15 -11.76 -47.31
C SER A 33 -19.34 -12.15 -48.55
N GLU A 34 -19.32 -13.46 -48.80
CA GLU A 34 -19.00 -14.15 -50.05
C GLU A 34 -17.53 -14.27 -50.46
N GLY A 35 -17.06 -15.52 -50.53
CA GLY A 35 -15.79 -15.88 -51.17
C GLY A 35 -15.32 -17.26 -50.74
N GLY A 36 -15.53 -18.25 -51.60
CA GLY A 36 -15.23 -19.67 -51.35
C GLY A 36 -13.76 -19.93 -50.96
N PHE A 37 -13.58 -20.78 -49.96
CA PHE A 37 -12.27 -21.25 -49.53
C PHE A 37 -11.86 -22.48 -50.35
N ILE A 38 -10.94 -22.29 -51.27
CA ILE A 38 -10.18 -23.37 -51.91
C ILE A 38 -9.10 -23.82 -50.92
N LEU A 39 -9.21 -25.06 -50.42
CA LEU A 39 -8.17 -25.72 -49.64
C LEU A 39 -6.97 -26.05 -50.54
N SER A 40 -5.98 -25.16 -50.56
CA SER A 40 -4.66 -25.44 -51.12
C SER A 40 -3.72 -25.91 -50.00
N PHE A 41 -3.42 -27.21 -50.00
CA PHE A 41 -2.36 -27.81 -49.18
C PHE A 41 -0.99 -27.27 -49.63
N ILE A 42 -0.41 -26.34 -48.86
CA ILE A 42 0.98 -25.92 -49.03
C ILE A 42 1.83 -26.65 -47.97
N SER A 43 2.45 -27.74 -48.40
CA SER A 43 3.52 -28.41 -47.66
C SER A 43 4.68 -27.44 -47.41
N HIS A 44 4.90 -27.10 -46.14
CA HIS A 44 6.08 -26.35 -45.70
C HIS A 44 7.29 -27.29 -45.60
N PRO A 45 8.40 -27.03 -46.30
CA PRO A 45 9.64 -27.74 -46.05
C PRO A 45 10.27 -27.23 -44.75
N HIS A 46 10.72 -28.17 -43.92
CA HIS A 46 11.53 -27.94 -42.73
C HIS A 46 12.74 -27.06 -43.07
N SER A 47 12.72 -25.82 -42.57
CA SER A 47 13.86 -24.92 -42.61
C SER A 47 14.76 -25.22 -41.41
N PRO A 48 16.07 -25.42 -41.59
CA PRO A 48 16.99 -25.63 -40.48
C PRO A 48 17.13 -24.33 -39.68
N ILE A 49 16.94 -24.44 -38.36
CA ILE A 49 17.12 -23.37 -37.39
C ILE A 49 18.62 -23.03 -37.34
N TYR A 50 19.06 -22.11 -38.19
CA TYR A 50 20.33 -21.41 -38.00
C TYR A 50 20.14 -20.41 -36.87
N ARG A 51 20.65 -20.76 -35.67
CA ARG A 51 20.88 -19.83 -34.57
C ARG A 51 21.91 -18.79 -35.01
N ASN A 52 21.47 -17.75 -35.70
CA ASN A 52 22.23 -16.52 -35.86
C ASN A 52 22.30 -15.81 -34.52
N ARG A 53 23.32 -16.16 -33.72
CA ARG A 53 23.80 -15.38 -32.58
C ARG A 53 24.43 -14.11 -33.15
N ALA A 54 23.59 -13.20 -33.65
CA ALA A 54 24.01 -11.87 -34.03
C ALA A 54 24.57 -11.21 -32.77
N LEU A 55 25.89 -10.99 -32.78
CA LEU A 55 26.60 -10.16 -31.82
C LEU A 55 26.01 -8.75 -31.90
N LEU A 56 24.93 -8.51 -31.18
CA LEU A 56 24.43 -7.17 -30.93
C LEU A 56 25.53 -6.45 -30.17
N ALA A 57 26.31 -5.65 -30.88
CA ALA A 57 27.29 -4.77 -30.29
C ALA A 57 26.61 -4.02 -29.12
N PRO A 58 27.24 -3.95 -27.94
CA PRO A 58 26.67 -3.23 -26.80
C PRO A 58 26.36 -1.82 -27.28
N ARG A 59 25.07 -1.44 -27.26
CA ARG A 59 24.64 -0.10 -27.66
C ARG A 59 25.50 0.88 -26.86
N PRO A 60 26.12 1.89 -27.50
CA PRO A 60 26.91 2.87 -26.77
C PRO A 60 26.02 3.44 -25.67
N LYS A 61 26.46 3.27 -24.41
CA LYS A 61 25.78 3.87 -23.26
C LYS A 61 25.78 5.37 -23.54
N PHE A 62 24.64 5.90 -23.99
CA PHE A 62 24.47 7.32 -24.25
C PHE A 62 24.63 8.02 -22.91
N ARG A 63 25.86 8.46 -22.61
CA ARG A 63 26.10 9.45 -21.56
C ARG A 63 25.55 10.76 -22.09
N ALA A 64 24.26 10.99 -21.89
CA ALA A 64 23.67 12.30 -22.12
C ALA A 64 24.47 13.29 -21.29
N VAL A 65 25.18 14.20 -21.96
CA VAL A 65 25.92 15.30 -21.32
C VAL A 65 24.88 16.32 -20.89
N ILE A 66 24.24 16.06 -19.74
CA ILE A 66 23.28 16.99 -19.14
C ILE A 66 24.08 18.22 -18.70
N ARG A 67 23.87 19.35 -19.40
CA ARG A 67 24.49 20.65 -19.05
C ARG A 67 24.02 21.06 -17.67
N ARG A 68 24.89 20.95 -16.67
CA ARG A 68 24.61 21.42 -15.31
C ARG A 68 24.81 22.93 -15.25
N ASN A 69 23.77 23.64 -14.85
CA ASN A 69 23.93 25.03 -14.41
C ASN A 69 24.83 25.02 -13.17
N THR A 70 26.05 25.51 -13.31
CA THR A 70 27.02 25.72 -12.23
C THR A 70 26.54 26.85 -11.32
N LEU A 71 25.56 26.54 -10.48
CA LEU A 71 25.15 27.41 -9.37
C LEU A 71 26.35 27.56 -8.42
N LYS A 72 26.66 28.81 -8.07
CA LYS A 72 27.78 29.21 -7.21
C LYS A 72 27.75 28.42 -5.89
N MET A 73 28.87 27.76 -5.61
CA MET A 73 29.13 26.86 -4.48
C MET A 73 29.25 27.61 -3.13
N SER A 74 28.19 28.25 -2.62
CA SER A 74 28.33 29.02 -1.35
C SER A 74 27.46 28.57 -0.16
N GLU A 75 26.61 27.56 -0.28
CA GLU A 75 25.92 26.98 0.89
C GLU A 75 25.84 25.44 0.78
N GLU A 76 26.14 24.73 1.88
CA GLU A 76 25.97 23.28 1.95
C GLU A 76 24.49 22.94 1.74
N VAL A 77 24.14 22.35 0.59
CA VAL A 77 22.76 21.92 0.31
C VAL A 77 22.40 20.76 1.24
N THR A 78 21.60 21.05 2.27
CA THR A 78 21.10 20.04 3.21
C THR A 78 19.98 19.20 2.58
N PHE A 79 19.73 18.01 3.15
CA PHE A 79 18.56 17.20 2.78
C PHE A 79 17.25 17.98 2.95
N ALA A 80 17.13 18.74 4.05
CA ALA A 80 15.93 19.50 4.39
C ALA A 80 15.66 20.64 3.39
N SER A 81 16.70 21.38 2.98
CA SER A 81 16.56 22.45 1.98
C SER A 81 16.22 21.88 0.60
N LYS A 82 16.91 20.82 0.16
CA LYS A 82 16.59 20.13 -1.11
C LYS A 82 15.14 19.63 -1.13
N LEU A 83 14.67 19.03 -0.04
CA LEU A 83 13.28 18.57 0.06
C LEU A 83 12.30 19.75 0.08
N MET A 84 12.60 20.83 0.80
CA MET A 84 11.77 22.02 0.85
C MET A 84 11.60 22.66 -0.54
N ASP A 85 12.69 22.75 -1.31
CA ASP A 85 12.69 23.29 -2.67
C ASP A 85 11.85 22.42 -3.62
N LEU A 86 12.00 21.10 -3.54
CA LEU A 86 11.21 20.15 -4.35
C LEU A 86 9.72 20.21 -4.05
N LEU A 87 9.33 20.46 -2.79
CA LEU A 87 7.93 20.62 -2.38
C LEU A 87 7.36 22.02 -2.67
N GLY A 88 8.16 22.93 -3.25
CA GLY A 88 7.73 24.32 -3.50
C GLY A 88 7.55 25.14 -2.22
N GLY A 89 8.28 24.81 -1.15
CA GLY A 89 8.31 25.54 0.11
C GLY A 89 7.12 25.29 1.04
N LYS A 90 6.16 24.43 0.68
CA LYS A 90 4.97 24.15 1.50
C LYS A 90 4.66 22.66 1.56
N TYR A 91 4.48 22.16 2.78
CA TYR A 91 4.01 20.80 3.00
C TYR A 91 2.48 20.69 2.95
N SER A 92 1.97 19.64 2.30
CA SER A 92 0.56 19.25 2.32
C SER A 92 0.41 17.82 2.84
N PRO A 93 -0.65 17.48 3.59
CA PRO A 93 -0.91 16.10 4.04
C PRO A 93 -0.99 15.07 2.90
N ALA A 94 -1.37 15.50 1.69
CA ALA A 94 -1.35 14.65 0.49
C ALA A 94 0.08 14.17 0.15
N MET A 95 1.10 14.94 0.52
CA MET A 95 2.51 14.64 0.27
C MET A 95 3.11 13.65 1.27
N ARG A 96 2.40 13.32 2.35
CA ARG A 96 2.88 12.49 3.46
C ARG A 96 3.57 11.21 3.01
N ARG A 97 2.99 10.51 2.04
CA ARG A 97 3.54 9.25 1.50
C ARG A 97 4.82 9.45 0.71
N SER A 98 4.84 10.45 -0.16
CA SER A 98 6.02 10.82 -0.93
C SER A 98 7.18 11.23 0.00
N VAL A 99 6.89 12.02 1.03
CA VAL A 99 7.87 12.43 2.05
C VAL A 99 8.36 11.22 2.86
N GLN A 100 7.47 10.33 3.29
CA GLN A 100 7.84 9.08 3.97
C GLN A 100 8.81 8.23 3.11
N THR A 101 8.57 8.15 1.79
CA THR A 101 9.45 7.44 0.85
C THR A 101 10.86 8.03 0.83
N VAL A 102 11.00 9.34 0.60
CA VAL A 102 12.34 9.96 0.52
C VAL A 102 13.09 9.94 1.84
N VAL A 103 12.39 10.08 2.96
CA VAL A 103 13.00 9.97 4.29
C VAL A 103 13.53 8.55 4.53
N LEU A 104 12.76 7.51 4.20
CA LEU A 104 13.21 6.13 4.34
C LEU A 104 14.41 5.82 3.44
N TYR A 105 14.44 6.42 2.24
CA TYR A 105 15.57 6.31 1.33
C TYR A 105 16.83 6.97 1.89
N GLU A 106 16.71 8.21 2.38
CA GLU A 106 17.83 8.94 2.97
C GLU A 106 18.34 8.26 4.23
N ALA A 107 17.46 7.79 5.11
CA ALA A 107 17.83 7.02 6.29
C ALA A 107 18.65 5.77 5.93
N ASN A 108 18.31 5.11 4.82
CA ASN A 108 19.07 3.98 4.32
C ASN A 108 20.46 4.38 3.80
N ARG A 109 20.58 5.54 3.14
CA ARG A 109 21.87 6.08 2.71
C ARG A 109 22.76 6.40 3.92
N CYS A 110 22.22 7.00 4.98
CA CYS A 110 22.98 7.30 6.22
C CYS A 110 23.57 6.05 6.90
N LEU A 111 22.87 4.91 6.81
CA LEU A 111 23.23 3.69 7.55
C LEU A 111 23.95 2.64 6.70
N LYS A 112 24.13 2.88 5.40
CA LYS A 112 24.64 1.89 4.43
C LYS A 112 25.93 1.22 4.91
N ASP A 113 26.89 2.03 5.38
CA ASP A 113 28.20 1.56 5.82
C ASP A 113 28.16 0.88 7.21
N ARG A 114 27.16 1.23 8.04
CA ARG A 114 26.98 0.68 9.39
C ARG A 114 26.28 -0.69 9.39
N TYR A 115 25.54 -1.03 8.33
CA TYR A 115 24.75 -2.26 8.32
C TYR A 115 25.56 -3.54 8.47
N SER A 116 26.80 -3.57 8.00
CA SER A 116 27.71 -4.71 8.17
C SER A 116 27.89 -5.08 9.65
N SER A 117 27.98 -4.08 10.53
CA SER A 117 28.16 -4.27 11.98
C SER A 117 26.87 -4.61 12.75
N LEU A 118 25.70 -4.40 12.15
CA LEU A 118 24.41 -4.51 12.83
C LEU A 118 23.70 -5.84 12.50
N ARG A 119 23.08 -6.45 13.51
CA ARG A 119 22.21 -7.62 13.32
C ARG A 119 20.94 -7.25 12.54
N PRO A 120 20.25 -8.20 11.88
CA PRO A 120 19.07 -7.90 11.06
C PRO A 120 17.97 -7.10 11.76
N PHE A 121 17.64 -7.40 13.03
CA PHE A 121 16.63 -6.62 13.75
C PHE A 121 17.14 -5.21 14.14
N GLN A 122 18.44 -5.06 14.42
CA GLN A 122 19.07 -3.78 14.74
C GLN A 122 19.06 -2.86 13.52
N ARG A 123 19.31 -3.39 12.31
CA ARG A 123 19.21 -2.62 11.05
C ARG A 123 17.83 -1.98 10.87
N LYS A 124 16.77 -2.74 11.17
CA LYS A 124 15.38 -2.26 11.06
C LYS A 124 15.06 -1.16 12.06
N ILE A 125 15.49 -1.33 13.32
CA ILE A 125 15.32 -0.31 14.37
C ILE A 125 16.12 0.95 14.03
N ALA A 126 17.41 0.79 13.68
CA ALA A 126 18.27 1.89 13.30
C ALA A 126 17.70 2.71 12.13
N LEU A 127 17.20 2.03 11.08
CA LEU A 127 16.53 2.68 9.95
C LEU A 127 15.31 3.49 10.40
N TYR A 128 14.45 2.91 11.24
CA TYR A 128 13.25 3.55 11.75
C TYR A 128 13.57 4.80 12.57
N ASP A 129 14.55 4.71 13.47
CA ASP A 129 14.93 5.83 14.34
C ASP A 129 15.62 6.94 13.54
N THR A 130 16.47 6.56 12.58
CA THR A 130 17.13 7.53 11.67
C THR A 130 16.10 8.26 10.82
N ALA A 131 15.09 7.55 10.30
CA ALA A 131 13.98 8.18 9.60
C ALA A 131 13.20 9.15 10.50
N SER A 132 12.95 8.78 11.75
CA SER A 132 12.28 9.65 12.73
C SER A 132 13.09 10.90 13.05
N ASP A 133 14.40 10.77 13.24
CA ASP A 133 15.30 11.90 13.49
C ASP A 133 15.40 12.83 12.28
N ILE A 134 15.51 12.28 11.06
CA ILE A 134 15.48 13.07 9.82
C ILE A 134 14.17 13.87 9.75
N ILE A 135 13.02 13.24 10.01
CA ILE A 135 11.73 13.95 10.04
C ILE A 135 11.74 15.09 11.06
N ASN A 136 12.32 14.88 12.23
CA ASN A 136 12.42 15.92 13.26
C ASN A 136 13.26 17.13 12.82
N THR A 137 14.23 16.95 11.90
CA THR A 137 14.98 18.07 11.29
C THR A 137 14.20 18.87 10.25
N LEU A 138 13.04 18.38 9.78
CA LEU A 138 12.24 19.05 8.74
C LEU A 138 11.46 20.24 9.31
N GLY A 139 12.19 21.31 9.67
CA GLY A 139 11.70 22.55 10.29
C GLY A 139 10.47 23.16 9.61
N PHE A 140 10.41 23.10 8.28
CA PHE A 140 9.33 23.66 7.45
C PHE A 140 8.02 22.86 7.53
N ILE A 141 8.04 21.61 8.03
CA ILE A 141 6.83 20.82 8.26
C ILE A 141 6.35 21.07 9.69
N PRO A 142 5.07 21.40 9.93
CA PRO A 142 4.58 21.56 11.29
C PRO A 142 4.73 20.28 12.14
N PRO A 143 5.04 20.37 13.45
CA PRO A 143 5.33 19.20 14.29
C PRO A 143 4.22 18.13 14.31
N TYR A 144 2.95 18.54 14.27
CA TYR A 144 1.82 17.61 14.25
C TYR A 144 1.79 16.76 12.97
N HIS A 145 2.18 17.33 11.82
CA HIS A 145 2.29 16.59 10.57
C HIS A 145 3.53 15.70 10.51
N ARG A 146 4.63 16.08 11.18
CA ARG A 146 5.85 15.25 11.25
C ARG A 146 5.55 13.87 11.84
N ILE A 147 4.76 13.82 12.91
CA ILE A 147 4.33 12.57 13.55
C ILE A 147 3.52 11.71 12.56
N GLU A 148 2.62 12.33 11.79
CA GLU A 148 1.77 11.63 10.82
C GLU A 148 2.54 10.99 9.67
N ILE A 149 3.71 11.53 9.30
CA ILE A 149 4.59 10.95 8.27
C ILE A 149 5.01 9.54 8.67
N MET A 150 5.16 9.25 9.96
CA MET A 150 5.50 7.91 10.45
C MET A 150 4.29 7.01 10.68
N PHE A 151 3.08 7.37 10.23
CA PHE A 151 1.92 6.47 10.29
C PHE A 151 1.83 5.52 9.10
N ARG A 152 1.33 4.31 9.37
CA ARG A 152 1.09 3.26 8.38
C ARG A 152 0.01 3.65 7.40
N THR A 153 -1.11 4.24 7.84
CA THR A 153 -2.24 4.70 7.00
C THR A 153 -2.66 6.11 7.44
N ALA A 154 -3.45 6.81 6.64
CA ALA A 154 -3.92 8.16 6.99
C ALA A 154 -5.03 8.09 8.05
N SER A 155 -5.97 7.15 7.88
CA SER A 155 -7.13 6.96 8.77
C SER A 155 -6.77 6.28 10.09
N GLY A 156 -5.95 5.23 10.06
CA GLY A 156 -5.73 4.38 11.23
C GLY A 156 -4.80 4.97 12.30
N LYS A 157 -4.06 6.05 11.98
CA LYS A 157 -3.02 6.65 12.85
C LYS A 157 -2.08 5.65 13.55
N VAL A 158 -1.96 4.44 13.01
CA VAL A 158 -1.09 3.39 13.57
C VAL A 158 0.35 3.73 13.18
N PRO A 159 1.31 3.78 14.12
CA PRO A 159 2.71 4.00 13.78
C PRO A 159 3.23 2.91 12.85
N LEU A 160 4.13 3.31 11.95
CA LEU A 160 4.86 2.41 11.08
C LEU A 160 5.73 1.50 11.97
N SER A 161 5.69 0.19 11.75
CA SER A 161 6.60 -0.72 12.44
C SER A 161 7.97 -0.74 11.75
N PRO A 162 9.08 -1.02 12.47
CA PRO A 162 10.41 -1.16 11.85
C PRO A 162 10.46 -2.18 10.72
N ASP A 163 9.75 -3.30 10.86
CA ASP A 163 9.67 -4.33 9.82
C ASP A 163 8.98 -3.82 8.55
N LEU A 164 7.93 -2.99 8.68
CA LEU A 164 7.24 -2.42 7.52
C LEU A 164 8.06 -1.28 6.89
N ALA A 165 8.72 -0.45 7.69
CA ALA A 165 9.64 0.58 7.23
C ALA A 165 10.77 -0.04 6.38
N TRP A 166 11.40 -1.11 6.88
CA TRP A 166 12.44 -1.84 6.17
C TRP A 166 11.96 -2.43 4.85
N ARG A 167 10.79 -3.08 4.85
CA ARG A 167 10.20 -3.63 3.61
C ARG A 167 9.93 -2.54 2.58
N ARG A 168 9.36 -1.40 2.99
CA ARG A 168 9.10 -0.27 2.08
C ARG A 168 10.40 0.29 1.51
N MET A 169 11.38 0.54 2.36
CA MET A 169 12.71 1.00 1.93
C MET A 169 13.31 0.10 0.85
N LYS A 170 13.27 -1.22 1.03
CA LYS A 170 13.81 -2.19 0.05
C LYS A 170 13.08 -2.21 -1.29
N LEU A 171 11.83 -1.73 -1.35
CA LEU A 171 11.05 -1.65 -2.57
C LEU A 171 11.32 -0.36 -3.34
N ILE A 172 11.85 0.69 -2.73
CA ILE A 172 12.00 2.02 -3.36
C ILE A 172 12.80 1.93 -4.66
N ASP A 173 14.03 1.43 -4.60
CA ASP A 173 14.88 1.32 -5.81
C ASP A 173 14.24 0.43 -6.87
N ARG A 174 13.65 -0.70 -6.46
CA ARG A 174 12.98 -1.63 -7.38
C ARG A 174 11.79 -0.98 -8.08
N GLU A 175 11.01 -0.20 -7.35
CA GLU A 175 9.86 0.52 -7.89
C GLU A 175 10.31 1.64 -8.83
N VAL A 176 11.35 2.42 -8.49
CA VAL A 176 11.91 3.44 -9.39
C VAL A 176 12.39 2.79 -10.70
N GLN A 177 13.21 1.74 -10.60
CA GLN A 177 13.78 1.02 -11.73
C GLN A 177 12.72 0.35 -12.61
N LYS A 178 11.69 -0.24 -12.01
CA LYS A 178 10.65 -0.95 -12.75
C LYS A 178 9.56 -0.03 -13.32
N THR A 179 9.20 1.03 -12.61
CA THR A 179 7.99 1.81 -12.91
C THR A 179 8.27 3.20 -13.48
N ILE A 180 9.35 3.86 -13.05
CA ILE A 180 9.65 5.24 -13.43
C ILE A 180 10.65 5.25 -14.59
N ILE A 181 11.78 4.58 -14.46
CA ILE A 181 12.89 4.65 -15.44
C ILE A 181 12.46 4.28 -16.87
N PRO A 182 11.71 3.19 -17.11
CA PRO A 182 11.27 2.84 -18.46
C PRO A 182 10.35 3.90 -19.08
N LYS A 183 9.56 4.60 -18.25
CA LYS A 183 8.59 5.60 -18.70
C LYS A 183 9.19 6.99 -18.84
N ILE A 184 10.23 7.31 -18.08
CA ILE A 184 10.90 8.61 -18.19
C ILE A 184 11.95 8.64 -19.31
N ARG A 185 12.47 7.48 -19.72
CA ARG A 185 13.46 7.35 -20.80
C ARG A 185 13.14 8.18 -22.07
N PRO A 186 11.90 8.26 -22.58
CA PRO A 186 11.56 9.09 -23.74
C PRO A 186 11.70 10.61 -23.52
N PHE A 187 11.80 11.05 -22.27
CA PHE A 187 11.94 12.46 -21.87
C PHE A 187 13.39 12.83 -21.53
N LEU A 188 14.31 11.85 -21.52
CA LEU A 188 15.73 12.05 -21.21
C LEU A 188 16.48 12.62 -22.44
N ASP A 189 16.03 13.77 -22.92
CA ASP A 189 16.67 14.52 -24.00
C ASP A 189 17.94 15.22 -23.50
N SER A 190 19.00 15.25 -24.32
CA SER A 190 20.30 15.85 -23.93
C SER A 190 20.27 17.36 -23.70
N GLU A 191 19.24 18.06 -24.21
CA GLU A 191 19.16 19.52 -24.16
C GLU A 191 18.39 20.04 -22.94
N LYS A 192 17.60 19.19 -22.28
CA LYS A 192 16.74 19.58 -21.16
C LYS A 192 17.46 19.36 -19.83
N SER A 193 17.15 20.23 -18.87
CA SER A 193 17.56 20.00 -17.49
C SER A 193 16.78 18.83 -16.87
N HIS A 194 17.37 18.15 -15.88
CA HIS A 194 16.69 17.05 -15.18
C HIS A 194 15.33 17.45 -14.61
N LYS A 195 15.21 18.71 -14.14
CA LYS A 195 13.95 19.28 -13.64
C LYS A 195 12.90 19.36 -14.74
N GLU A 196 13.25 19.89 -15.92
CA GLU A 196 12.34 19.98 -17.07
C GLU A 196 11.91 18.58 -17.55
N CYS A 197 12.83 17.61 -17.63
CA CYS A 197 12.49 16.22 -17.94
C CYS A 197 11.47 15.65 -16.95
N CYS A 198 11.66 15.93 -15.65
CA CYS A 198 10.74 15.48 -14.61
C CYS A 198 9.38 16.20 -14.66
N ASP A 199 9.33 17.46 -15.04
CA ASP A 199 8.09 18.24 -15.18
C ASP A 199 7.30 17.76 -16.42
N ASP A 200 7.97 17.56 -17.56
CA ASP A 200 7.39 17.01 -18.78
C ASP A 200 6.82 15.60 -18.54
N PHE A 201 7.56 14.76 -17.82
CA PHE A 201 7.11 13.41 -17.46
C PHE A 201 5.84 13.43 -16.59
N ILE A 202 5.79 14.27 -15.54
CA ILE A 202 4.62 14.39 -14.68
C ILE A 202 3.41 14.91 -15.46
N GLN A 203 3.61 15.91 -16.31
CA GLN A 203 2.56 16.43 -17.17
C GLN A 203 2.02 15.32 -18.10
N SER A 204 2.89 14.53 -18.72
CA SER A 204 2.49 13.39 -19.56
C SER A 204 1.69 12.33 -18.77
N GLN A 205 2.12 11.97 -17.56
CA GLN A 205 1.37 11.03 -16.71
C GLN A 205 0.01 11.61 -16.30
N TYR A 206 -0.07 12.91 -15.99
CA TYR A 206 -1.32 13.58 -15.66
C TYR A 206 -2.30 13.56 -16.84
N GLU A 207 -1.85 13.90 -18.04
CA GLU A 207 -2.70 13.89 -19.24
C GLU A 207 -3.19 12.49 -19.58
N THR A 208 -2.34 11.47 -19.38
CA THR A 208 -2.69 10.07 -19.59
C THR A 208 -3.81 9.62 -18.64
N VAL A 209 -3.72 9.98 -17.35
CA VAL A 209 -4.70 9.57 -16.34
C VAL A 209 -5.98 10.40 -16.39
N SER A 210 -5.88 11.71 -16.66
CA SER A 210 -7.02 12.64 -16.63
C SER A 210 -7.75 12.77 -17.97
N GLY A 211 -7.13 12.36 -19.08
CA GLY A 211 -7.62 12.60 -20.44
C GLY A 211 -7.59 14.08 -20.87
N SER A 212 -7.14 14.99 -20.01
CA SER A 212 -7.17 16.44 -20.24
C SER A 212 -5.86 16.96 -20.82
N LYS A 213 -5.66 16.78 -22.13
CA LYS A 213 -4.47 17.25 -22.85
C LYS A 213 -4.27 18.78 -22.70
N GLY A 214 -3.04 19.21 -22.42
CA GLY A 214 -2.64 20.62 -22.36
C GLY A 214 -3.05 21.36 -21.08
N LYS A 215 -3.81 20.74 -20.16
CA LYS A 215 -4.12 21.35 -18.86
C LYS A 215 -2.97 21.10 -17.90
N LYS A 216 -2.43 22.16 -17.31
CA LYS A 216 -1.39 22.05 -16.27
C LYS A 216 -1.88 21.17 -15.11
N HIS A 217 -1.09 20.18 -14.73
CA HIS A 217 -1.44 19.31 -13.61
C HIS A 217 -1.53 20.11 -12.29
N PRO A 218 -2.43 19.74 -11.36
CA PRO A 218 -2.43 20.31 -10.01
C PRO A 218 -1.13 19.99 -9.27
N VAL A 219 -0.65 20.92 -8.44
CA VAL A 219 0.62 20.76 -7.69
C VAL A 219 0.61 19.51 -6.82
N VAL A 220 -0.52 19.19 -6.17
CA VAL A 220 -0.63 18.03 -5.26
C VAL A 220 -0.84 16.70 -5.99
N TRP A 221 -1.04 16.72 -7.32
CA TRP A 221 -1.43 15.55 -8.08
C TRP A 221 -0.31 14.50 -8.11
N GLU A 222 0.93 14.93 -8.36
CA GLU A 222 2.10 14.03 -8.42
C GLU A 222 2.26 13.26 -7.11
N TYR A 223 2.10 13.93 -5.97
CA TYR A 223 2.29 13.33 -4.66
C TYR A 223 1.18 12.36 -4.26
N SER A 224 0.00 12.48 -4.86
CA SER A 224 -1.13 11.60 -4.55
C SER A 224 -1.13 10.33 -5.41
N HIS A 225 -0.62 10.41 -6.64
CA HIS A 225 -0.68 9.33 -7.63
C HIS A 225 0.67 8.64 -7.87
N LEU A 226 1.78 9.36 -7.67
CA LEU A 226 3.14 8.92 -7.99
C LEU A 226 4.08 9.09 -6.80
N ASN A 227 3.73 8.47 -5.67
CA ASN A 227 4.46 8.61 -4.40
C ASN A 227 5.97 8.34 -4.49
N ILE A 228 6.36 7.40 -5.36
CA ILE A 228 7.75 7.00 -5.56
C ILE A 228 8.56 8.01 -6.38
N PHE A 229 7.88 8.86 -7.16
CA PHE A 229 8.53 9.77 -8.09
C PHE A 229 9.32 10.88 -7.39
N LEU A 230 8.92 11.28 -6.19
CA LEU A 230 9.71 12.22 -5.39
C LEU A 230 11.11 11.66 -5.06
N ALA A 231 11.23 10.33 -4.86
CA ALA A 231 12.54 9.69 -4.67
C ALA A 231 13.37 9.71 -5.96
N TYR A 232 12.74 9.50 -7.12
CA TYR A 232 13.41 9.67 -8.40
C TYR A 232 13.95 11.11 -8.57
N ARG A 233 13.08 12.13 -8.43
CA ARG A 233 13.47 13.55 -8.51
C ARG A 233 14.61 13.93 -7.57
N MET A 234 14.67 13.32 -6.39
CA MET A 234 15.62 13.70 -5.35
C MET A 234 16.96 12.97 -5.48
N PHE A 235 16.98 11.73 -5.96
CA PHE A 235 18.15 10.84 -5.87
C PHE A 235 18.65 10.29 -7.21
N TYR A 236 17.95 10.54 -8.31
CA TYR A 236 18.31 9.99 -9.61
C TYR A 236 18.63 11.11 -10.60
N THR A 237 19.53 10.85 -11.53
CA THR A 237 19.78 11.70 -12.70
C THR A 237 19.85 10.80 -13.92
N GLY A 238 18.86 10.91 -14.80
CA GLY A 238 18.72 9.99 -15.93
C GLY A 238 18.22 8.63 -15.48
N GLU A 239 18.96 7.57 -15.80
CA GLU A 239 18.59 6.18 -15.45
C GLU A 239 19.26 5.68 -14.16
N ASP A 240 20.27 6.40 -13.68
CA ASP A 240 21.08 5.99 -12.55
C ASP A 240 20.88 6.90 -11.33
N VAL A 241 21.29 6.40 -10.17
CA VAL A 241 21.42 7.21 -8.95
C VAL A 241 22.41 8.34 -9.24
N ASP A 242 22.05 9.57 -8.87
CA ASP A 242 22.85 10.75 -9.15
C ASP A 242 24.25 10.63 -8.50
N PRO A 243 25.33 10.59 -9.31
CA PRO A 243 26.69 10.37 -8.81
C PRO A 243 27.21 11.55 -7.98
N ASP A 244 26.60 12.73 -8.12
CA ASP A 244 26.98 13.96 -7.43
C ASP A 244 26.12 14.20 -6.17
N LEU A 245 25.36 13.20 -5.73
CA LEU A 245 24.61 13.29 -4.49
C LEU A 245 25.55 13.54 -3.31
N PRO A 246 25.27 14.54 -2.45
CA PRO A 246 26.03 14.73 -1.23
C PRO A 246 25.92 13.48 -0.34
N SER A 247 26.98 13.18 0.39
CA SER A 247 26.97 12.09 1.38
C SER A 247 25.86 12.32 2.40
N ALA A 248 25.04 11.30 2.60
CA ALA A 248 23.95 11.36 3.57
C ALA A 248 24.52 11.51 4.99
N ARG A 249 23.98 12.44 5.79
CA ARG A 249 24.42 12.71 7.16
C ARG A 249 23.34 12.24 8.14
N ASP A 250 23.67 11.31 9.03
CA ASP A 250 22.77 10.90 10.13
C ASP A 250 22.63 12.07 11.11
N PRO A 251 21.41 12.57 11.39
CA PRO A 251 21.21 13.61 12.40
C PRO A 251 21.66 13.20 13.81
N ASN A 252 21.74 11.90 14.09
CA ASN A 252 22.21 11.36 15.35
C ASN A 252 23.27 10.26 15.13
N PRO A 253 24.54 10.64 14.89
CA PRO A 253 25.61 9.68 14.59
C PRO A 253 25.89 8.71 15.75
N ASN A 254 25.63 9.14 16.99
CA ASN A 254 25.87 8.37 18.21
C ASN A 254 24.68 7.47 18.61
N ARG A 255 23.79 7.15 17.66
CA ARG A 255 22.62 6.30 17.89
C ARG A 255 22.99 4.95 18.49
N VAL A 256 22.43 4.68 19.67
CA VAL A 256 22.53 3.39 20.37
C VAL A 256 21.35 2.51 19.96
N VAL A 257 21.66 1.35 19.38
CA VAL A 257 20.64 0.36 19.00
C VAL A 257 20.62 -0.76 20.05
N PRO A 258 19.45 -1.22 20.51
CA PRO A 258 19.37 -2.28 21.52
C PRO A 258 20.10 -3.57 21.11
N ASN A 259 20.83 -4.17 22.04
CA ASN A 259 21.52 -5.45 21.84
C ASN A 259 20.56 -6.65 21.79
N LYS A 260 19.36 -6.51 22.37
CA LYS A 260 18.29 -7.53 22.36
C LYS A 260 17.06 -6.95 21.66
N LYS A 261 16.33 -7.79 20.93
CA LYS A 261 15.09 -7.38 20.26
C LYS A 261 14.05 -6.98 21.32
N PRO A 262 13.57 -5.73 21.34
CA PRO A 262 12.51 -5.34 22.26
C PRO A 262 11.19 -6.05 21.91
N ALA A 263 10.35 -6.32 22.90
CA ALA A 263 9.06 -6.96 22.69
C ALA A 263 8.08 -6.08 21.90
N VAL A 264 8.14 -4.76 22.12
CA VAL A 264 7.30 -3.75 21.45
C VAL A 264 8.22 -2.63 20.95
N TYR A 265 8.06 -2.24 19.67
CA TYR A 265 8.80 -1.13 19.08
C TYR A 265 8.00 -0.46 17.95
N PRO A 266 7.94 0.89 17.87
CA PRO A 266 8.47 1.85 18.85
C PRO A 266 7.80 1.69 20.24
N PRO A 267 8.46 2.13 21.33
CA PRO A 267 7.82 2.15 22.65
C PRO A 267 6.55 2.99 22.56
N ASP A 268 5.44 2.45 23.09
CA ASP A 268 4.17 3.17 23.09
C ASP A 268 4.34 4.47 23.89
N PRO A 269 4.12 5.66 23.30
CA PRO A 269 4.26 6.92 24.01
C PRO A 269 3.35 7.01 25.25
N THR A 270 2.24 6.26 25.27
CA THR A 270 1.31 6.23 26.42
C THR A 270 1.83 5.42 27.60
N MET A 271 2.75 4.47 27.38
CA MET A 271 3.32 3.62 28.42
C MET A 271 4.49 4.32 29.17
N GLY A 272 5.06 5.38 28.61
CA GLY A 272 6.23 6.08 29.14
C GLY A 272 5.94 7.17 30.19
N SER A 273 4.69 7.62 30.31
CA SER A 273 4.28 8.57 31.35
C SER A 273 3.77 7.87 32.63
N GLY A 274 4.15 6.61 32.82
CA GLY A 274 4.09 5.94 34.10
C GLY A 274 5.01 6.67 35.08
N ARG A 275 4.48 7.72 35.71
CA ARG A 275 4.87 8.19 37.04
C ARG A 275 5.33 6.97 37.83
N GLY A 276 6.54 7.06 38.41
CA GLY A 276 6.95 6.16 39.46
C GLY A 276 5.77 5.91 40.39
N GLY A 277 5.60 4.64 40.78
CA GLY A 277 4.49 4.18 41.61
C GLY A 277 4.19 5.17 42.72
N SER A 278 3.22 6.04 42.47
CA SER A 278 2.51 6.73 43.52
C SER A 278 1.26 5.89 43.66
N ASP A 279 1.20 5.17 44.77
CA ASP A 279 0.02 4.51 45.33
C ASP A 279 -1.10 5.53 45.61
N TYR A 280 -1.51 6.28 44.59
CA TYR A 280 -2.73 7.06 44.61
C TYR A 280 -3.77 6.20 43.91
N ASP A 281 -4.52 5.48 44.74
CA ASP A 281 -5.88 5.03 44.49
C ASP A 281 -6.69 6.19 43.88
N SER A 282 -6.64 6.32 42.56
CA SER A 282 -7.50 7.24 41.80
C SER A 282 -8.73 6.46 41.32
N ASP A 283 -9.57 6.12 42.29
CA ASP A 283 -11.01 6.00 42.10
C ASP A 283 -11.55 7.37 41.66
N GLY A 284 -11.79 7.55 40.35
CA GLY A 284 -12.35 8.80 39.86
C GLY A 284 -12.01 9.13 38.41
N SER A 285 -12.54 8.36 37.46
CA SER A 285 -12.72 8.86 36.08
C SER A 285 -14.09 8.46 35.54
N ASP A 286 -15.11 8.99 36.19
CA ASP A 286 -16.51 8.95 35.72
C ASP A 286 -17.10 10.38 35.63
N HIS A 287 -16.25 11.38 35.31
CA HIS A 287 -16.66 12.80 35.32
C HIS A 287 -16.61 13.52 33.96
N LEU A 288 -16.65 12.79 32.84
CA LEU A 288 -16.79 13.41 31.51
C LEU A 288 -17.93 12.81 30.66
N ARG A 289 -19.02 12.38 31.30
CA ARG A 289 -20.21 11.91 30.56
C ARG A 289 -21.56 12.23 31.22
N ALA A 290 -21.66 13.33 31.97
CA ALA A 290 -22.92 13.79 32.54
C ALA A 290 -23.15 15.28 32.23
N TYR A 291 -23.70 15.55 31.04
CA TYR A 291 -24.59 16.69 30.81
C TYR A 291 -25.93 16.25 30.18
N ALA A 292 -26.29 14.99 30.36
CA ALA A 292 -27.60 14.47 30.03
C ALA A 292 -28.01 13.48 31.11
N ASP A 293 -29.07 13.84 31.81
CA ASP A 293 -29.90 13.03 32.71
C ASP A 293 -29.35 12.73 34.11
N GLY A 294 -30.04 13.31 35.10
CA GLY A 294 -29.78 13.12 36.53
C GLY A 294 -30.47 11.91 37.15
N ILE A 295 -30.25 11.76 38.46
CA ILE A 295 -31.05 11.00 39.44
C ILE A 295 -30.89 9.46 39.25
N THR A 296 -30.36 8.60 40.14
CA THR A 296 -30.28 8.49 41.61
C THR A 296 -29.33 7.33 42.00
N GLY A 297 -28.76 7.37 43.21
CA GLY A 297 -28.71 6.17 44.08
C GLY A 297 -27.35 5.49 44.29
N GLY A 298 -26.86 5.53 45.54
CA GLY A 298 -25.56 5.03 45.97
C GLY A 298 -25.39 3.50 46.05
N GLY A 299 -24.15 3.07 46.27
CA GLY A 299 -23.82 1.67 46.54
C GLY A 299 -22.32 1.43 46.73
N SER A 300 -21.90 1.29 47.99
CA SER A 300 -20.55 0.93 48.43
C SER A 300 -20.16 -0.51 48.05
N GLY A 301 -18.91 -0.76 47.61
CA GLY A 301 -18.44 -2.14 47.41
C GLY A 301 -16.96 -2.33 47.05
N LYS A 302 -16.18 -2.75 48.07
CA LYS A 302 -14.82 -3.34 48.01
C LYS A 302 -14.53 -4.17 46.75
N LYS A 303 -13.39 -3.94 46.07
CA LYS A 303 -12.87 -4.87 45.03
C LYS A 303 -11.47 -5.39 45.34
N ARG A 304 -11.44 -6.69 45.66
CA ARG A 304 -10.27 -7.58 45.64
C ARG A 304 -9.90 -7.91 44.19
N GLY A 305 -8.60 -8.04 43.94
CA GLY A 305 -7.99 -8.34 42.64
C GLY A 305 -8.54 -9.58 41.94
N ARG A 306 -8.69 -9.50 40.61
CA ARG A 306 -9.18 -10.59 39.77
C ARG A 306 -8.32 -10.71 38.52
N LYS A 307 -7.68 -11.88 38.36
CA LYS A 307 -6.99 -12.33 37.14
C LYS A 307 -7.89 -12.12 35.92
N GLY A 308 -7.38 -11.41 34.91
CA GLY A 308 -8.08 -11.07 33.68
C GLY A 308 -8.51 -12.31 32.90
N LYS A 309 -9.80 -12.64 33.03
CA LYS A 309 -10.50 -13.57 32.15
C LYS A 309 -10.56 -12.90 30.77
N LYS A 310 -10.08 -13.56 29.72
CA LYS A 310 -10.11 -13.10 28.32
C LYS A 310 -11.48 -12.45 28.05
N GLY A 311 -11.48 -11.13 27.89
CA GLY A 311 -12.67 -10.30 28.02
C GLY A 311 -13.75 -10.77 27.06
N GLU A 312 -14.86 -11.23 27.61
CA GLU A 312 -16.11 -11.36 26.89
C GLU A 312 -16.42 -9.96 26.35
N LEU A 313 -16.33 -9.77 25.02
CA LEU A 313 -16.71 -8.51 24.39
C LEU A 313 -18.13 -8.18 24.84
N ASP A 314 -18.37 -6.95 25.24
CA ASP A 314 -19.72 -6.52 25.57
C ASP A 314 -20.65 -6.68 24.35
N ALA A 315 -21.96 -6.67 24.60
CA ALA A 315 -22.95 -6.87 23.56
C ALA A 315 -22.87 -5.80 22.44
N ASP A 316 -22.45 -4.56 22.76
CA ASP A 316 -22.32 -3.46 21.82
C ASP A 316 -21.07 -3.58 20.95
N GLY A 317 -19.92 -3.96 21.52
CA GLY A 317 -18.71 -4.29 20.79
C GLY A 317 -18.94 -5.46 19.82
N ARG A 318 -19.72 -6.46 20.24
CA ARG A 318 -20.15 -7.55 19.36
C ARG A 318 -21.04 -7.06 18.22
N ARG A 319 -22.01 -6.18 18.50
CA ARG A 319 -22.87 -5.58 17.47
C ARG A 319 -22.07 -4.75 16.46
N ALA A 320 -21.11 -3.96 16.93
CA ALA A 320 -20.25 -3.15 16.08
C ALA A 320 -19.42 -4.02 15.12
N MET A 321 -18.83 -5.11 15.62
CA MET A 321 -18.05 -6.04 14.80
C MET A 321 -18.91 -6.78 13.78
N LEU A 322 -20.13 -7.20 14.15
CA LEU A 322 -21.08 -7.80 13.20
C LEU A 322 -21.52 -6.81 12.11
N LYS A 323 -21.66 -5.53 12.45
CA LYS A 323 -21.94 -4.46 11.48
C LYS A 323 -20.77 -4.30 10.51
N GLU A 324 -19.54 -4.25 11.00
CA GLU A 324 -18.35 -4.15 10.15
C GLU A 324 -18.23 -5.34 9.18
N VAL A 325 -18.49 -6.57 9.64
CA VAL A 325 -18.49 -7.76 8.77
C VAL A 325 -19.60 -7.68 7.72
N ARG A 326 -20.77 -7.14 8.07
CA ARG A 326 -21.85 -6.90 7.10
C ARG A 326 -21.43 -5.92 6.01
N ASP A 327 -20.84 -4.79 6.39
CA ASP A 327 -20.37 -3.76 5.46
C ASP A 327 -19.28 -4.33 4.53
N HIS A 328 -18.39 -5.18 5.03
CA HIS A 328 -17.38 -5.87 4.20
C HIS A 328 -17.99 -6.89 3.22
N LEU A 329 -19.06 -7.60 3.61
CA LEU A 329 -19.76 -8.52 2.71
C LEU A 329 -20.49 -7.77 1.59
N GLU A 330 -21.01 -6.58 1.88
CA GLU A 330 -21.63 -5.71 0.88
C GLU A 330 -20.59 -5.23 -0.15
N ILE A 331 -19.42 -4.79 0.31
CA ILE A 331 -18.30 -4.43 -0.58
C ILE A 331 -17.87 -5.64 -1.43
N LEU A 332 -17.72 -6.83 -0.84
CA LEU A 332 -17.35 -8.03 -1.60
C LEU A 332 -18.39 -8.43 -2.65
N ARG A 333 -19.66 -8.03 -2.49
CA ARG A 333 -20.71 -8.26 -3.48
C ARG A 333 -20.53 -7.39 -4.73
N GLU A 334 -19.96 -6.19 -4.59
CA GLU A 334 -19.67 -5.32 -5.74
C GLU A 334 -18.55 -5.88 -6.64
N PHE A 335 -17.72 -6.80 -6.13
CA PHE A 335 -16.65 -7.46 -6.87
C PHE A 335 -17.07 -8.79 -7.54
N ASP A 336 -18.36 -9.13 -7.49
CA ASP A 336 -18.85 -10.34 -8.13
C ASP A 336 -18.67 -10.25 -9.66
N GLY A 337 -18.04 -11.26 -10.26
CA GLY A 337 -17.65 -11.26 -11.68
C GLY A 337 -16.35 -10.50 -12.01
N VAL A 338 -15.78 -9.72 -11.09
CA VAL A 338 -14.47 -9.04 -11.29
C VAL A 338 -13.32 -9.88 -10.74
N ILE A 339 -13.54 -10.59 -9.63
CA ILE A 339 -12.57 -11.46 -8.97
C ILE A 339 -13.00 -12.92 -9.15
N PRO A 340 -12.08 -13.89 -9.34
CA PRO A 340 -12.42 -15.31 -9.37
C PRO A 340 -13.23 -15.75 -8.14
N ALA A 341 -14.27 -16.55 -8.35
CA ALA A 341 -15.20 -16.98 -7.31
C ALA A 341 -14.51 -17.66 -6.11
N ASP A 342 -13.43 -18.40 -6.35
CA ASP A 342 -12.64 -19.07 -5.31
C ASP A 342 -11.97 -18.08 -4.35
N GLU A 343 -11.43 -16.98 -4.86
CA GLU A 343 -10.78 -15.96 -4.04
C GLU A 343 -11.81 -15.16 -3.25
N LEU A 344 -12.96 -14.86 -3.87
CA LEU A 344 -14.08 -14.18 -3.23
C LEU A 344 -14.65 -15.04 -2.08
N ASN A 345 -14.79 -16.34 -2.29
CA ASN A 345 -15.21 -17.30 -1.27
C ASN A 345 -14.17 -17.46 -0.15
N LYS A 346 -12.87 -17.43 -0.47
CA LYS A 346 -11.79 -17.45 0.52
C LYS A 346 -11.88 -16.22 1.45
N ARG A 347 -12.04 -15.02 0.88
CA ARG A 347 -12.17 -13.77 1.65
C ARG A 347 -13.43 -13.76 2.53
N LYS A 348 -14.56 -14.28 2.02
CA LYS A 348 -15.78 -14.47 2.83
C LYS A 348 -15.50 -15.38 4.04
N ARG A 349 -14.84 -16.53 3.86
CA ARG A 349 -14.49 -17.44 4.96
C ARG A 349 -13.58 -16.80 6.00
N GLU A 350 -12.57 -16.04 5.56
CA GLU A 350 -11.65 -15.32 6.46
C GLU A 350 -12.39 -14.29 7.33
N LEU A 351 -13.36 -13.56 6.76
CA LEU A 351 -14.22 -12.64 7.53
C LEU A 351 -15.03 -13.38 8.61
N PHE A 352 -15.61 -14.53 8.29
CA PHE A 352 -16.36 -15.33 9.28
C PHE A 352 -15.46 -15.92 10.38
N MET A 353 -14.22 -16.30 10.06
CA MET A 353 -13.26 -16.82 11.05
C MET A 353 -12.79 -15.75 12.05
N SER A 354 -12.91 -14.47 11.70
CA SER A 354 -12.59 -13.35 12.59
C SER A 354 -13.69 -13.03 13.61
N LEU A 355 -14.91 -13.58 13.42
CA LEU A 355 -16.03 -13.32 14.32
C LEU A 355 -15.82 -14.01 15.69
N PRO A 356 -16.21 -13.36 16.78
CA PRO A 356 -16.18 -13.98 18.09
C PRO A 356 -17.15 -15.16 18.12
N PRO A 357 -16.82 -16.23 18.88
CA PRO A 357 -17.66 -17.42 18.97
C PRO A 357 -19.09 -17.06 19.37
N ALA A 358 -20.07 -17.81 18.86
CA ALA A 358 -21.47 -17.65 19.20
C ALA A 358 -21.62 -17.57 20.73
N PRO A 359 -22.45 -16.65 21.27
CA PRO A 359 -22.63 -16.59 22.70
C PRO A 359 -23.24 -17.93 23.10
N THR A 360 -22.58 -18.66 24.00
CA THR A 360 -23.12 -19.92 24.51
C THR A 360 -24.36 -19.56 25.30
N GLY A 361 -25.53 -19.65 24.66
CA GLY A 361 -26.81 -19.43 25.31
C GLY A 361 -26.89 -20.37 26.49
N LYS A 362 -26.81 -19.83 27.71
CA LYS A 362 -27.13 -20.58 28.93
C LYS A 362 -28.65 -20.79 28.93
N GLY A 363 -29.13 -21.70 28.10
CA GLY A 363 -30.51 -22.13 28.09
C GLY A 363 -30.81 -22.72 29.46
N LYS A 364 -31.62 -22.01 30.26
CA LYS A 364 -32.35 -22.62 31.37
C LYS A 364 -33.18 -23.74 30.76
N LYS A 365 -32.74 -24.98 30.98
CA LYS A 365 -33.43 -26.22 30.62
C LYS A 365 -34.74 -26.27 31.40
N LYS A 366 -35.80 -25.61 30.93
CA LYS A 366 -37.18 -25.90 31.34
C LYS A 366 -37.63 -27.10 30.52
N GLY A 367 -37.80 -28.22 31.20
CA GLY A 367 -38.21 -29.48 30.60
C GLY A 367 -39.70 -29.53 30.23
N ALA A 368 -40.00 -30.66 29.59
CA ALA A 368 -41.29 -31.26 29.30
C ALA A 368 -42.03 -30.78 28.05
N GLY A 369 -42.32 -31.75 27.17
CA GLY A 369 -43.39 -31.65 26.18
C GLY A 369 -43.09 -32.34 24.85
N SER A 370 -42.96 -33.66 24.85
CA SER A 370 -43.07 -34.49 23.65
C SER A 370 -44.41 -34.27 22.94
N SER A 371 -44.39 -34.03 21.63
CA SER A 371 -45.43 -34.54 20.73
C SER A 371 -44.90 -34.56 19.30
N SER A 372 -44.82 -35.76 18.76
CA SER A 372 -44.54 -36.08 17.36
C SER A 372 -45.80 -35.86 16.52
N VAL A 373 -45.73 -35.04 15.48
CA VAL A 373 -46.69 -35.06 14.36
C VAL A 373 -45.89 -35.06 13.07
N ALA A 374 -45.96 -36.19 12.37
CA ALA A 374 -45.52 -36.37 11.01
C ALA A 374 -46.43 -35.56 10.07
N VAL A 375 -45.83 -34.77 9.18
CA VAL A 375 -46.53 -34.12 8.07
C VAL A 375 -45.84 -34.58 6.78
N ALA A 376 -46.64 -35.23 5.94
CA ALA A 376 -46.27 -35.81 4.66
C ALA A 376 -45.92 -34.73 3.60
N PRO A 377 -45.11 -35.08 2.59
CA PRO A 377 -44.87 -34.23 1.43
C PRO A 377 -46.01 -34.37 0.41
N PRO A 378 -46.46 -33.28 -0.24
CA PRO A 378 -47.37 -33.36 -1.37
C PRO A 378 -46.61 -33.66 -2.67
N GLU A 379 -47.16 -34.61 -3.42
CA GLU A 379 -46.79 -35.00 -4.77
C GLU A 379 -47.35 -34.04 -5.82
N ASP A 380 -46.59 -33.91 -6.91
CA ASP A 380 -47.02 -33.79 -8.31
C ASP A 380 -47.57 -32.46 -8.86
N ALA A 381 -46.80 -31.88 -9.79
CA ALA A 381 -47.27 -31.39 -11.09
C ALA A 381 -46.05 -31.07 -11.98
N GLY A 382 -45.93 -31.80 -13.09
CA GLY A 382 -44.76 -31.85 -13.95
C GLY A 382 -44.52 -30.67 -14.90
N ALA A 383 -43.39 -30.78 -15.59
CA ALA A 383 -43.14 -30.24 -16.92
C ALA A 383 -42.02 -31.08 -17.55
N GLU A 384 -42.36 -31.74 -18.66
CA GLU A 384 -41.43 -32.34 -19.61
C GLU A 384 -40.61 -31.23 -20.30
N GLU A 385 -39.31 -31.46 -20.52
CA GLU A 385 -38.62 -31.07 -21.76
C GLU A 385 -37.21 -31.69 -21.81
N ASP A 386 -37.07 -32.65 -22.73
CA ASP A 386 -35.92 -33.01 -23.57
C ASP A 386 -34.48 -32.86 -23.07
N ALA A 387 -33.90 -34.01 -22.73
CA ALA A 387 -32.46 -34.22 -22.56
C ALA A 387 -31.79 -34.60 -23.88
N ALA A 388 -31.00 -33.69 -24.44
CA ALA A 388 -29.90 -34.03 -25.35
C ALA A 388 -28.64 -34.27 -24.51
N GLY A 389 -28.09 -35.49 -24.60
CA GLY A 389 -26.91 -35.91 -23.87
C GLY A 389 -25.63 -35.23 -24.37
N GLU A 390 -24.90 -34.62 -23.44
CA GLU A 390 -23.50 -34.22 -23.63
C GLU A 390 -22.64 -35.10 -22.71
N GLU A 391 -21.81 -35.94 -23.32
CA GLU A 391 -20.79 -36.76 -22.67
C GLU A 391 -19.82 -35.86 -21.89
N ILE A 392 -19.81 -35.97 -20.56
CA ILE A 392 -18.79 -35.36 -19.71
C ILE A 392 -17.57 -36.28 -19.74
N GLU A 393 -16.63 -35.95 -20.63
CA GLU A 393 -15.30 -36.54 -20.68
C GLU A 393 -14.52 -36.16 -19.41
N SER A 394 -14.08 -37.18 -18.67
CA SER A 394 -13.34 -37.03 -17.41
C SER A 394 -11.96 -36.42 -17.67
N PRO A 395 -11.52 -35.40 -16.90
CA PRO A 395 -10.21 -34.80 -17.08
C PRO A 395 -9.07 -35.77 -16.67
N PRO A 396 -7.98 -35.85 -17.44
CA PRO A 396 -6.88 -36.78 -17.17
C PRO A 396 -6.06 -36.38 -15.92
N PRO A 397 -5.39 -37.35 -15.28
CA PRO A 397 -4.65 -37.13 -14.05
C PRO A 397 -3.44 -36.20 -14.24
N LYS A 398 -3.26 -35.28 -13.28
CA LYS A 398 -2.13 -34.35 -13.20
C LYS A 398 -0.80 -35.11 -13.14
N LYS A 399 0.02 -34.96 -14.18
CA LYS A 399 1.42 -35.39 -14.20
C LYS A 399 2.23 -34.54 -13.20
N THR A 400 2.91 -35.24 -12.30
CA THR A 400 3.92 -34.71 -11.37
C THR A 400 5.10 -34.11 -12.16
N LYS A 401 5.57 -32.94 -11.72
CA LYS A 401 6.76 -32.25 -12.23
C LYS A 401 7.96 -33.21 -12.26
N THR A 402 8.55 -33.36 -13.45
CA THR A 402 9.77 -34.09 -13.75
C THR A 402 11.01 -33.24 -13.47
N ASP A 403 12.10 -33.94 -13.12
CA ASP A 403 13.39 -33.48 -12.58
C ASP A 403 14.24 -32.54 -13.48
N GLU A 404 13.68 -31.92 -14.52
CA GLU A 404 14.44 -31.01 -15.40
C GLU A 404 14.60 -29.59 -14.84
N GLU A 405 13.71 -29.14 -13.96
CA GLU A 405 13.80 -27.78 -13.36
C GLU A 405 14.84 -27.67 -12.24
N MET A 406 15.34 -28.78 -11.68
CA MET A 406 16.41 -28.72 -10.67
C MET A 406 17.80 -28.52 -11.26
N LYS A 407 17.97 -28.74 -12.57
CA LYS A 407 19.29 -28.65 -13.21
C LYS A 407 19.70 -27.21 -13.54
N THR A 408 18.73 -26.31 -13.71
CA THR A 408 18.97 -24.90 -14.04
C THR A 408 19.42 -24.07 -12.83
N ASP A 409 19.04 -24.46 -11.62
CA ASP A 409 19.39 -23.72 -10.40
C ASP A 409 20.83 -24.02 -9.94
N GLU A 410 21.34 -25.24 -10.21
CA GLU A 410 22.71 -25.62 -9.89
C GLU A 410 23.73 -25.01 -10.88
N GLU A 411 23.35 -24.90 -12.16
CA GLU A 411 24.18 -24.24 -13.19
C GLU A 411 24.28 -22.73 -12.97
N MET A 412 23.20 -22.08 -12.51
CA MET A 412 23.19 -20.65 -12.18
C MET A 412 24.02 -20.33 -10.92
N ALA A 413 24.08 -21.24 -9.95
CA ALA A 413 24.93 -21.09 -8.77
C ALA A 413 26.43 -21.18 -9.12
N ALA A 414 26.79 -22.06 -10.05
CA ALA A 414 28.17 -22.19 -10.52
C ALA A 414 28.65 -20.97 -11.33
N GLU A 415 27.75 -20.31 -12.07
CA GLU A 415 28.08 -19.10 -12.85
C GLU A 415 28.37 -17.89 -11.93
N ILE A 416 27.64 -17.77 -10.82
CA ILE A 416 27.84 -16.68 -9.83
C ILE A 416 29.17 -16.82 -9.08
N ASP A 417 29.57 -18.05 -8.71
CA ASP A 417 30.86 -18.28 -8.03
C ASP A 417 32.06 -18.04 -8.96
N ALA A 418 31.92 -18.31 -10.27
CA ALA A 418 32.95 -18.00 -11.25
C ALA A 418 33.12 -16.48 -11.49
N GLU A 419 32.02 -15.72 -11.44
CA GLU A 419 32.06 -14.26 -11.58
C GLU A 419 32.73 -13.59 -10.37
N LEU A 420 32.48 -14.10 -9.15
CA LEU A 420 33.12 -13.63 -7.92
C LEU A 420 34.64 -13.90 -7.86
N GLN A 421 35.12 -14.98 -8.49
CA GLN A 421 36.55 -15.28 -8.54
C GLN A 421 37.31 -14.39 -9.53
N ASN A 422 36.65 -13.92 -10.59
CA ASN A 422 37.28 -13.03 -11.58
C ASN A 422 37.33 -11.57 -11.14
N GLU A 423 36.50 -11.14 -10.19
CA GLU A 423 36.58 -9.80 -9.58
C GLU A 423 37.65 -9.69 -8.47
N ALA A 424 38.25 -10.81 -8.05
CA ALA A 424 39.25 -10.87 -6.98
C ALA A 424 40.72 -10.81 -7.47
N VAL A 425 40.93 -10.62 -8.79
CA VAL A 425 42.23 -10.41 -9.44
C VAL A 425 42.25 -9.03 -10.07
#